data_AF-A0A418ZQC6-F1
#
_entry.id   AF-A0A418ZQC6-F1
#
_cell.length_a   1.000
_cell.length_b   1.000
_cell.length_c   1.000
_cell.angle_alpha   90.00
_cell.angle_beta   90.00
_cell.angle_gamma   90.00
#
_symmetry.space_group_name_H-M   'P 1'
#
loop_
_entity.id
_entity.type
_entity.pdbx_description
1 polymer ?
#
loop_
_entity_poly.entity_id
_entity_poly.type
_entity_poly.pdbx_seq_one_letter_code
_entity_poly.pdbx_strand_id
1 'polypeptide(L)' 'MIRATWDQARAEHQRPHAIRFINDADGPAMVARIGDDPWRHDGFDLDPVEPERPADDDFSP' A
#
# COMPACT_ATOMS: atom_id res chain seq x y z
N MET A 1 -3.75 3.90 11.40
CA MET A 1 -4.33 3.48 10.10
C MET A 1 -4.94 4.64 9.31
N ILE A 2 -6.26 4.90 9.32
CA ILE A 2 -6.89 5.90 8.40
C ILE A 2 -6.21 7.28 8.47
N ARG A 3 -5.98 7.81 9.68
CA ARG A 3 -5.33 9.12 9.86
C ARG A 3 -3.91 9.16 9.26
N ALA A 4 -3.09 8.15 9.53
CA ALA A 4 -1.73 8.06 8.99
C ALA A 4 -1.73 8.04 7.45
N THR A 5 -2.67 7.32 6.82
CA THR A 5 -2.84 7.33 5.36
C THR A 5 -3.23 8.70 4.83
N TRP A 6 -4.09 9.44 5.52
CA TRP A 6 -4.42 10.82 5.14
C TRP A 6 -3.25 11.78 5.31
N ASP A 7 -2.46 11.62 6.37
CA ASP A 7 -1.25 12.41 6.61
C ASP A 7 -0.19 12.15 5.52
N GLN A 8 0.02 10.87 5.14
CA GLN A 8 0.87 10.50 4.01
C GLN A 8 0.35 11.06 2.68
N ALA A 9 -0.93 10.89 2.39
CA ALA A 9 -1.51 11.41 1.15
C ALA A 9 -1.37 12.94 1.05
N ARG A 10 -1.49 13.65 2.18
CA ARG A 10 -1.25 15.08 2.26
C ARG A 10 0.21 15.43 1.97
N ALA A 11 1.16 14.65 2.49
CA ALA A 11 2.59 14.84 2.21
C ALA A 11 2.90 14.65 0.72
N GLU A 12 2.25 13.69 0.06
CA GLU A 12 2.36 13.43 -1.39
C GLU A 12 1.54 14.39 -2.26
N HIS A 13 0.82 15.36 -1.67
CA HIS A 13 -0.15 16.21 -2.38
C HIS A 13 -1.24 15.42 -3.15
N GLN A 14 -1.55 14.21 -2.71
CA GLN A 14 -2.53 13.30 -3.28
C GLN A 14 -3.75 13.12 -2.36
N ARG A 15 -4.72 12.30 -2.78
CA ARG A 15 -5.82 11.82 -1.94
C ARG A 15 -5.85 10.29 -1.92
N PRO A 16 -6.16 9.67 -0.77
CA PRO A 16 -6.46 8.26 -0.76
C PRO A 16 -7.79 8.02 -1.46
N HIS A 17 -7.86 7.05 -2.37
CA HIS A 17 -9.06 6.82 -3.18
C HIS A 17 -9.56 5.37 -3.19
N ALA A 18 -8.77 4.43 -2.69
CA ALA A 18 -9.22 3.06 -2.41
C ALA A 18 -8.61 2.61 -1.09
N ILE A 19 -9.43 2.15 -0.15
CA ILE A 19 -9.00 1.68 1.16
C ILE A 19 -9.64 0.32 1.41
N ARG A 20 -8.84 -0.67 1.81
CA ARG A 20 -9.28 -2.02 2.15
C ARG A 20 -8.65 -2.46 3.46
N PHE A 21 -9.46 -3.02 4.35
CA PHE A 21 -8.97 -3.75 5.52
C PHE A 21 -8.81 -5.22 5.17
N ILE A 22 -7.69 -5.81 5.60
CA ILE A 22 -7.34 -7.21 5.40
C ILE A 22 -6.91 -7.82 6.73
N ASN A 23 -7.02 -9.14 6.86
CA ASN A 23 -6.33 -9.89 7.89
C ASN A 23 -5.36 -10.82 7.15
N ASP A 24 -4.07 -10.60 7.33
CA ASP A 24 -3.02 -11.44 6.76
C ASP A 24 -2.33 -12.29 7.85
N ALA A 25 -1.21 -12.90 7.53
CA ALA A 25 -0.47 -13.75 8.45
C ALA A 25 0.09 -12.99 9.66
N ASP A 26 0.34 -11.68 9.52
CA ASP A 26 0.91 -10.82 10.56
C ASP A 26 -0.19 -10.16 11.41
N GLY A 27 -1.43 -10.15 10.92
CA GLY A 27 -2.61 -9.70 11.64
C GLY A 27 -3.49 -8.76 10.84
N PRO A 28 -4.27 -7.88 11.50
CA PRO A 28 -5.10 -6.91 10.82
C PRO A 28 -4.24 -5.81 10.19
N ALA A 29 -4.40 -5.61 8.88
CA ALA A 29 -3.73 -4.57 8.13
C ALA A 29 -4.73 -3.78 7.28
N MET A 30 -4.27 -2.64 6.75
CA MET A 30 -5.02 -1.80 5.83
C MET A 30 -4.16 -1.49 4.61
N VAL A 31 -4.71 -1.69 3.42
CA VAL A 31 -4.08 -1.28 2.16
C VAL A 31 -4.85 -0.08 1.60
N ALA A 32 -4.13 0.97 1.23
CA ALA A 32 -4.68 2.17 0.62
C ALA A 32 -3.98 2.49 -0.70
N ARG A 33 -4.69 3.12 -1.65
CA ARG A 33 -4.10 3.75 -2.83
C ARG A 33 -3.96 5.25 -2.60
N ILE A 34 -2.74 5.77 -2.65
CA ILE A 34 -2.41 7.20 -2.56
C ILE A 34 -1.79 7.59 -3.91
N GLY A 35 -2.51 8.39 -4.70
CA GLY A 35 -2.17 8.47 -6.13
C GLY A 35 -2.25 7.06 -6.75
N ASP A 36 -1.35 6.71 -7.65
CA ASP A 36 -1.32 5.36 -8.26
C ASP A 36 -0.66 4.30 -7.37
N ASP A 37 0.01 4.72 -6.30
CA ASP A 37 0.84 3.84 -5.48
C ASP A 37 0.03 3.16 -4.36
N PRO A 38 0.17 1.83 -4.19
CA PRO A 38 -0.37 1.13 -3.04
C PRO A 38 0.52 1.32 -1.81
N TRP A 39 -0.11 1.49 -0.65
CA TRP A 39 0.52 1.61 0.66
C TRP A 39 -0.14 0.65 1.64
N ARG A 40 0.64 -0.02 2.49
CA ARG A 40 0.16 -0.96 3.53
C ARG A 40 0.46 -0.37 4.89
N HIS A 41 -0.53 -0.42 5.78
CA HIS A 41 -0.39 -0.10 7.18
C HIS A 41 -0.72 -1.33 8.02
N ASP A 42 0.21 -1.81 8.82
CA ASP A 42 0.11 -3.04 9.62
C ASP A 42 -0.44 -2.82 11.06
N GLY A 43 -0.91 -1.60 11.34
CA GLY A 43 -1.29 -1.17 12.68
C GLY A 43 -0.25 -0.28 13.36
N PHE A 44 1.02 -0.38 12.97
CA PHE A 44 2.14 0.39 13.52
C PHE A 44 2.74 1.32 12.46
N ASP A 45 3.21 0.75 11.36
CA ASP A 45 3.94 1.45 10.31
C ASP A 45 3.11 1.55 9.04
N LEU A 46 3.44 2.53 8.19
CA LEU A 46 2.81 2.77 6.90
C LEU A 46 3.91 2.82 5.84
N ASP A 47 3.96 1.78 5.01
CA ASP A 47 5.01 1.61 4.03
C ASP A 47 4.44 1.52 2.61
N PRO A 48 5.14 2.03 1.59
CA PRO A 48 4.78 1.77 0.21
C PRO A 48 4.86 0.27 -0.04
N VAL A 49 3.84 -0.27 -0.71
CA VAL A 49 3.87 -1.65 -1.16
C VAL A 49 4.67 -1.67 -2.44
N GLU A 50 5.85 -2.27 -2.40
CA GLU A 50 6.61 -2.51 -3.63
C GLU A 50 5.71 -3.28 -4.59
N PRO A 51 5.48 -2.78 -5.83
CA PRO A 51 4.85 -3.62 -6.83
C PRO A 51 5.70 -4.88 -6.93
N GLU A 52 5.06 -6.04 -6.84
CA GLU A 52 5.73 -7.30 -7.18
C GLU A 52 6.42 -7.04 -8.50
N ARG A 53 7.76 -7.07 -8.51
CA ARG A 53 8.51 -6.94 -9.76
C ARG A 53 7.86 -7.94 -10.70
N PRO A 54 7.40 -7.53 -11.90
CA PRO A 54 7.03 -8.52 -12.89
C PRO A 54 8.23 -9.46 -12.93
N ALA A 55 7.98 -10.74 -12.65
CA ALA A 55 9.00 -11.74 -12.88
C ALA A 55 9.48 -11.45 -14.29
N ASP A 56 10.76 -11.08 -14.45
CA ASP A 56 11.32 -10.97 -15.77
C ASP A 56 10.98 -12.30 -16.44
N ASP A 57 10.11 -12.26 -17.45
CA ASP A 57 9.74 -13.38 -18.31
C ASP A 57 10.97 -13.74 -19.18
N ASP A 58 12.13 -13.88 -18.54
CA ASP A 58 13.43 -14.24 -19.11
C ASP A 58 13.57 -15.77 -19.20
N PHE A 59 12.42 -16.45 -19.30
CA PHE A 59 12.33 -17.75 -19.96
C PHE A 59 11.74 -17.54 -21.36
N SER A 60 12.56 -16.97 -22.24
CA SER A 60 12.46 -17.23 -23.68
C SER A 60 13.17 -18.57 -24.00
N PRO A 61 12.69 -19.32 -25.01
CA PRO A 61 12.53 -20.79 -25.02
C PRO A 61 13.80 -21.65 -25.06
#